data_AF-A0A969NBY5-F1
#
_entry.id   AF-A0A969NBY5-F1
#
_cell.length_a   1.000
_cell.length_b   1.000
_cell.length_c   1.000
_cell.angle_alpha   90.00
_cell.angle_beta   90.00
_cell.angle_gamma   90.00
#
_symmetry.space_group_name_H-M   'P 1'
#
loop_
_entity.id
_entity.type
_entity.pdbx_description
1 polymer ?
#
loop_
_entity_poly.entity_id
_entity_poly.type
_entity_poly.pdbx_seq_one_letter_code
_entity_poly.pdbx_strand_id
1 'polypeptide(L)'
;MLHTILRNLISNAIKFTPEHGQITVNAESDKSGIQVCVADTGIGIKAIDLENLFRIDVNSVRKGTNKEEGTGLGLLICDEFIKSHGGKIWVESEERKGSKFFFTVPHKG
;
A
#
# COMPACT_ATOMS: atom_id res chain seq x y z
N MET A 1 13.61 8.04 -1.26
CA MET A 1 12.39 7.55 -1.94
C MET A 1 11.75 6.37 -1.22
N LEU A 2 12.50 5.28 -0.95
CA LEU A 2 11.98 4.10 -0.25
C LEU A 2 11.33 4.39 1.13
N HIS A 3 11.95 5.26 1.94
CA HIS A 3 11.37 5.70 3.21
C HIS A 3 9.99 6.37 3.05
N THR A 4 9.78 7.12 1.98
CA THR A 4 8.48 7.76 1.70
C THR A 4 7.41 6.73 1.33
N ILE A 5 7.78 5.72 0.54
CA ILE A 5 6.90 4.61 0.18
C ILE A 5 6.46 3.87 1.45
N LEU A 6 7.43 3.40 2.25
CA LEU A 6 7.15 2.67 3.48
C LEU A 6 6.29 3.48 4.46
N ARG A 7 6.63 4.75 4.68
CA ARG A 7 5.84 5.63 5.56
C ARG A 7 4.41 5.76 5.07
N ASN A 8 4.19 5.90 3.77
CA ASN A 8 2.85 6.03 3.21
C ASN A 8 2.03 4.74 3.36
N LEU A 9 2.61 3.58 3.05
CA LEU A 9 1.93 2.29 3.18
C LEU A 9 1.63 1.96 4.65
N ILE A 10 2.58 2.18 5.56
CA ILE A 10 2.38 1.98 7.01
C ILE A 10 1.34 2.96 7.55
N SER A 11 1.36 4.22 7.13
CA SER A 11 0.36 5.21 7.54
C SER A 11 -1.04 4.79 7.09
N ASN A 12 -1.20 4.29 5.85
CA ASN A 12 -2.47 3.74 5.39
C ASN A 12 -2.89 2.54 6.23
N ALA A 13 -1.98 1.60 6.52
CA ALA A 13 -2.27 0.45 7.38
C ALA A 13 -2.77 0.91 8.76
N ILE A 14 -2.10 1.85 9.42
CA ILE A 14 -2.54 2.41 10.72
C ILE A 14 -3.92 3.05 10.60
N LYS A 15 -4.12 3.88 9.58
CA LYS A 15 -5.37 4.62 9.35
C LYS A 15 -6.58 3.70 9.11
N PHE A 16 -6.39 2.56 8.47
CA PHE A 16 -7.47 1.65 8.08
C PHE A 16 -7.60 0.41 8.97
N THR A 17 -6.72 0.27 9.98
CA THR A 17 -6.79 -0.79 10.99
C THR A 17 -7.51 -0.29 12.23
N PRO A 18 -8.53 -1.00 12.73
CA PRO A 18 -9.18 -0.64 13.99
C PRO A 18 -8.25 -0.88 15.19
N GLU A 19 -8.63 -0.35 16.36
CA GLU A 19 -7.96 -0.68 17.61
C GLU A 19 -7.86 -2.20 17.80
N HIS A 20 -6.75 -2.66 18.38
CA HIS A 20 -6.41 -4.07 18.56
C HIS A 20 -6.17 -4.88 17.28
N GLY A 21 -6.22 -4.25 16.10
CA GLY A 21 -5.77 -4.89 14.86
C GLY A 21 -4.25 -5.02 14.78
N GLN A 22 -3.78 -5.73 13.77
CA GLN A 22 -2.36 -6.02 13.55
C GLN A 22 -1.89 -5.44 12.22
N ILE A 23 -0.67 -4.91 12.24
CA ILE A 23 0.07 -4.52 11.05
C ILE A 23 1.36 -5.35 11.01
N THR A 24 1.67 -5.93 9.86
CA THR A 24 2.85 -6.77 9.65
C THR A 24 3.64 -6.21 8.47
N VAL A 25 4.95 -6.02 8.67
CA VAL A 25 5.87 -5.58 7.62
C VAL A 25 6.89 -6.69 7.40
N ASN A 26 6.89 -7.24 6.19
CA ASN A 26 7.78 -8.31 5.78
C ASN A 26 8.60 -7.89 4.57
N ALA A 27 9.83 -8.40 4.45
CA ALA A 27 10.67 -8.23 3.27
C ALA A 27 11.36 -9.55 2.94
N GLU A 28 11.31 -9.94 1.67
CA GLU A 28 11.95 -11.12 1.13
C GLU A 28 12.88 -10.70 -0.01
N SER A 29 14.07 -11.28 -0.06
CA SER A 29 15.07 -10.97 -1.08
C SER A 29 15.38 -12.22 -1.88
N ASP A 30 15.40 -12.09 -3.20
CA ASP A 30 15.79 -13.15 -4.12
C ASP A 30 16.87 -12.66 -5.10
N LYS A 31 17.08 -13.38 -6.21
CA LYS A 31 18.07 -13.00 -7.23
C LYS A 31 17.66 -11.80 -8.08
N SER A 32 16.36 -11.51 -8.16
CA SER A 32 15.77 -10.43 -8.98
C SER A 32 15.68 -9.11 -8.22
N GLY A 33 15.52 -9.16 -6.90
CA GLY A 33 15.42 -7.96 -6.06
C GLY A 33 14.89 -8.26 -4.67
N ILE A 34 14.27 -7.24 -4.08
CA ILE A 34 13.59 -7.30 -2.79
C ILE A 34 12.10 -7.09 -3.01
N GLN A 35 11.27 -7.98 -2.48
CA GLN A 35 9.83 -7.79 -2.34
C GLN A 35 9.52 -7.39 -0.90
N VAL A 36 8.74 -6.32 -0.72
CA VAL A 36 8.28 -5.86 0.58
C VAL A 36 6.76 -5.94 0.63
N CYS A 37 6.23 -6.38 1.76
CA CYS A 37 4.80 -6.45 2.05
C CYS A 37 4.47 -5.66 3.31
N VAL A 38 3.48 -4.78 3.24
CA VAL A 38 2.82 -4.16 4.39
C VAL A 38 1.40 -4.70 4.45
N ALA A 39 1.13 -5.54 5.44
CA ALA A 39 -0.17 -6.18 5.66
C ALA A 39 -0.87 -5.57 6.88
N ASP A 40 -2.19 -5.46 6.80
CA ASP A 40 -3.05 -5.01 7.89
C ASP A 40 -4.26 -5.94 8.05
N THR A 41 -4.82 -6.00 9.26
CA THR A 41 -6.09 -6.68 9.55
C THR A 41 -7.26 -5.69 9.60
N GLY A 42 -7.20 -4.65 8.77
CA GLY A 42 -8.13 -3.55 8.76
C GLY A 42 -9.44 -3.83 8.03
N ILE A 43 -10.11 -2.76 7.64
CA ILE A 43 -11.43 -2.84 6.99
C ILE A 43 -11.40 -3.43 5.57
N GLY A 44 -10.20 -3.58 4.98
CA GLY A 44 -10.03 -4.05 3.62
C GLY A 44 -10.58 -3.09 2.55
N ILE A 45 -10.58 -3.57 1.31
CA ILE A 45 -10.96 -2.81 0.12
C ILE A 45 -11.90 -3.68 -0.72
N LYS A 46 -12.99 -3.10 -1.22
CA LYS A 46 -13.92 -3.83 -2.09
C LYS A 46 -13.25 -4.07 -3.44
N ALA A 47 -13.57 -5.20 -4.07
CA ALA A 47 -13.01 -5.58 -5.36
C ALA A 47 -13.14 -4.49 -6.43
N ILE A 48 -14.29 -3.82 -6.49
CA ILE A 48 -14.57 -2.73 -7.46
C ILE A 48 -13.64 -1.52 -7.32
N ASP A 49 -13.05 -1.32 -6.13
CA ASP A 49 -12.19 -0.18 -5.86
C ASP A 49 -10.71 -0.49 -6.10
N LEU A 50 -10.31 -1.77 -6.11
CA LEU A 50 -8.92 -2.19 -6.25
C LEU A 50 -8.28 -1.69 -7.55
N GLU A 51 -9.02 -1.79 -8.66
CA GLU A 51 -8.55 -1.37 -9.98
C GLU A 51 -8.32 0.15 -10.08
N ASN A 52 -8.89 0.93 -9.17
CA ASN A 52 -8.86 2.38 -9.20
C ASN A 52 -7.86 3.00 -8.20
N LEU A 53 -7.20 2.21 -7.35
CA LEU A 53 -6.34 2.73 -6.29
C LEU A 53 -5.10 3.48 -6.78
N PHE A 54 -4.56 3.09 -7.94
CA PHE A 54 -3.36 3.68 -8.54
C PHE A 54 -3.68 4.59 -9.73
N ARG A 55 -4.96 4.93 -9.94
CA ARG A 55 -5.40 5.76 -11.06
C ARG A 55 -5.42 7.24 -10.68
N ILE A 56 -4.76 8.07 -11.49
CA ILE A 56 -4.70 9.54 -11.32
C ILE A 56 -6.08 10.21 -11.52
N ASP A 57 -6.92 9.64 -12.38
CA ASP A 57 -8.22 10.20 -12.76
C ASP A 57 -9.36 9.87 -11.79
N VAL A 58 -9.09 9.03 -10.78
CA VAL A 58 -10.08 8.65 -9.77
C VAL A 58 -9.65 9.19 -8.41
N ASN A 59 -10.47 10.10 -7.84
CA ASN A 59 -10.30 10.54 -6.45
C ASN A 59 -10.62 9.38 -5.50
N SER A 60 -9.60 8.58 -5.17
CA SER A 60 -9.68 7.43 -4.25
C SER A 60 -9.64 7.85 -2.77
N VAL A 61 -10.11 9.06 -2.46
CA VAL A 61 -10.14 9.60 -1.08
C VAL A 61 -11.11 8.79 -0.24
N ARG A 62 -10.56 7.98 0.66
CA ARG A 62 -11.32 7.24 1.69
C ARG A 62 -11.03 7.81 3.06
N LYS A 63 -12.10 8.00 3.83
CA LYS A 63 -12.00 8.27 5.27
C LYS A 63 -11.40 7.06 5.97
N GLY A 64 -10.45 7.30 6.88
CA GLY A 64 -9.89 6.27 7.73
C GLY A 64 -10.92 5.68 8.69
N THR A 65 -10.53 4.63 9.40
CA THR A 65 -11.40 3.93 10.36
C THR A 65 -11.86 4.89 11.48
N ASN A 66 -11.05 5.90 11.82
CA ASN A 66 -11.38 6.94 12.78
C ASN A 66 -11.66 8.30 12.10
N LYS A 67 -12.17 8.28 10.86
CA LYS A 67 -12.55 9.46 10.04
C LYS A 67 -11.37 10.34 9.62
N GLU A 68 -10.14 9.82 9.60
CA GLU A 68 -8.99 10.56 9.11
C GLU A 68 -9.12 10.88 7.62
N GLU A 69 -8.88 12.13 7.24
CA GLU A 69 -8.87 12.56 5.85
C GLU A 69 -7.49 12.32 5.22
N GLY A 70 -7.47 11.82 3.99
CA GLY A 70 -6.25 11.68 3.19
C GLY A 70 -6.40 12.40 1.86
N THR A 71 -5.28 12.80 1.27
CA THR A 71 -5.28 13.54 -0.01
C THR A 71 -5.53 12.67 -1.23
N GLY A 72 -5.52 11.33 -1.08
CA GLY A 72 -5.58 10.38 -2.20
C GLY A 72 -4.27 10.26 -3.01
N LEU A 73 -3.33 11.18 -2.83
CA LEU A 73 -2.09 11.24 -3.63
C LEU A 73 -1.00 10.25 -3.19
N GLY A 74 -1.10 9.72 -1.97
CA GLY A 74 -0.03 8.91 -1.36
C GLY A 74 0.34 7.67 -2.17
N LEU A 75 -0.66 6.90 -2.62
CA LEU A 75 -0.44 5.69 -3.41
C LEU A 75 0.06 6.00 -4.83
N LEU A 76 -0.38 7.11 -5.43
CA LEU A 76 0.12 7.58 -6.73
C LEU A 76 1.62 7.91 -6.66
N ILE A 77 2.05 8.62 -5.61
CA ILE A 77 3.46 8.92 -5.38
C ILE A 77 4.27 7.64 -5.15
N CYS A 78 3.71 6.65 -4.44
CA CYS A 78 4.36 5.36 -4.26
C CYS A 78 4.57 4.65 -5.60
N ASP A 79 3.53 4.58 -6.43
CA ASP A 79 3.57 3.95 -7.75
C ASP A 79 4.63 4.60 -8.65
N GLU A 80 4.66 5.93 -8.75
CA GLU A 80 5.68 6.66 -9.51
C GLU A 80 7.10 6.36 -9.01
N PHE A 81 7.32 6.39 -7.69
CA PHE A 81 8.63 6.10 -7.13
C PHE A 81 9.06 4.65 -7.34
N ILE A 82 8.14 3.69 -7.29
CA ILE A 82 8.47 2.28 -7.47
C ILE A 82 8.77 2.00 -8.94
N LYS A 83 7.97 2.54 -9.86
CA LYS A 83 8.20 2.49 -11.31
C LYS A 83 9.54 3.12 -11.69
N SER A 84 9.91 4.25 -11.08
CA SER A 84 11.20 4.90 -11.36
C SER A 84 12.41 4.06 -10.91
N HIS A 85 12.21 3.09 -10.01
CA HIS A 85 13.23 2.11 -9.62
C HIS A 85 13.16 0.82 -10.44
N GLY A 86 12.28 0.73 -11.45
CA GLY A 86 12.04 -0.49 -12.23
C GLY A 86 11.28 -1.58 -11.47
N GLY A 87 10.67 -1.21 -10.34
CA GLY A 87 9.86 -2.11 -9.51
C GLY A 87 8.40 -2.17 -9.92
N LYS A 88 7.60 -2.90 -9.13
CA LYS A 88 6.15 -3.00 -9.25
C LYS A 88 5.50 -2.78 -7.89
N ILE A 89 4.31 -2.19 -7.87
CA ILE A 89 3.45 -2.08 -6.68
C ILE A 89 2.10 -2.72 -6.98
N TRP A 90 1.53 -3.44 -6.03
CA TRP A 90 0.19 -4.00 -6.13
C TRP A 90 -0.43 -4.20 -4.75
N VAL A 91 -1.70 -4.59 -4.71
CA VAL A 91 -2.44 -4.84 -3.48
C VAL A 91 -3.31 -6.08 -3.61
N GLU A 92 -3.37 -6.85 -2.54
CA GLU A 92 -4.36 -7.91 -2.32
C GLU A 92 -5.21 -7.49 -1.12
N SER A 93 -6.53 -7.51 -1.24
CA SER A 93 -7.40 -7.09 -0.15
C SER A 93 -8.74 -7.80 -0.22
N GLU A 94 -9.33 -8.04 0.95
CA GLU A 94 -10.69 -8.51 1.08
C GLU A 94 -11.43 -7.67 2.14
N GLU A 95 -12.64 -7.22 1.80
CA GLU A 95 -13.46 -6.41 2.69
C GLU A 95 -13.64 -7.12 4.04
N ARG A 96 -13.34 -6.38 5.13
CA ARG A 96 -13.36 -6.84 6.53
C ARG A 96 -12.32 -7.90 6.93
N LYS A 97 -11.39 -8.26 6.05
CA LYS A 97 -10.24 -9.12 6.41
C LYS A 97 -8.91 -8.38 6.44
N GLY A 98 -8.85 -7.21 5.79
CA GLY A 98 -7.67 -6.37 5.73
C GLY A 98 -7.03 -6.33 4.34
N SER A 99 -5.83 -5.77 4.26
CA SER A 99 -5.13 -5.56 3.00
C SER A 99 -3.66 -5.92 3.10
N LYS A 100 -3.06 -6.27 1.96
CA LYS A 100 -1.63 -6.48 1.80
C LYS A 100 -1.16 -5.65 0.62
N PHE A 101 -0.36 -4.64 0.90
CA PHE A 101 0.31 -3.83 -0.11
C PHE A 101 1.71 -4.39 -0.34
N PHE A 102 2.03 -4.66 -1.59
CA PHE A 102 3.31 -5.21 -2.00
C PHE A 102 4.04 -4.25 -2.90
N PHE A 103 5.36 -4.18 -2.77
CA PHE A 103 6.18 -3.59 -3.81
C PHE A 103 7.51 -4.30 -3.98
N THR A 104 8.10 -4.19 -5.17
CA THR A 104 9.44 -4.70 -5.46
C THR A 104 10.44 -3.58 -5.72
N VAL A 105 11.70 -3.84 -5.39
CA VAL A 105 12.86 -3.04 -5.78
C VAL A 105 13.90 -4.00 -6.36
N PRO A 106 14.22 -3.91 -7.67
CA PRO A 106 15.25 -4.73 -8.28
C PRO A 106 16.62 -4.50 -7.62
N HIS A 107 17.49 -5.51 -7.62
CA HIS A 107 18.90 -5.27 -7.29
C HIS A 107 19.51 -4.32 -8.33
N LYS A 108 20.41 -3.45 -7.89
CA LYS A 108 21.22 -2.70 -8.85
C LYS A 108 22.04 -3.70 -9.66
N GLY A 109 21.85 -3.69 -10.98
CA GLY A 109 22.77 -4.35 -11.91
C GLY A 109 24.15 -3.72 -11.88
#